data_AF-A0A2T4N8P0-F1
#
_entry.id   AF-A0A2T4N8P0-F1
#
_cell.length_a   1.000
_cell.length_b   1.000
_cell.length_c   1.000
_cell.angle_alpha   90.00
_cell.angle_beta   90.00
_cell.angle_gamma   90.00
#
_symmetry.space_group_name_H-M   'P 1'
#
loop_
_entity.id
_entity.type
_entity.pdbx_description
1 polymer ?
#
loop_
_entity_poly.entity_id
_entity_poly.type
_entity_poly.pdbx_seq_one_letter_code
_entity_poly.pdbx_strand_id
1 'polypeptide(L)' 'MRGFPGWSAGAQPEERELADDTTVFLCDEFTVMLSPVGVDKDKRLFTEDTPEWREFCETTLKFSIPDDLAFAYVESEPS' A
#
# COMPACT_ATOMS: atom_id res chain seq x y z
N MET A 1 8.65 0.84 -4.54
CA MET A 1 7.97 1.87 -3.73
C MET A 1 8.83 3.10 -3.48
N ARG A 2 10.13 2.97 -3.15
CA ARG A 2 11.10 4.08 -3.02
C ARG A 2 11.29 5.00 -4.25
N GLY A 3 10.66 4.69 -5.39
CA GLY A 3 10.64 5.55 -6.58
C GLY A 3 9.52 6.58 -6.57
N PHE A 4 8.56 6.50 -5.64
CA PHE A 4 7.54 7.52 -5.45
C PHE A 4 8.14 8.68 -4.63
N PRO A 5 8.12 9.93 -5.12
CA PRO A 5 8.74 11.05 -4.41
C PRO A 5 8.06 11.38 -3.07
N GLY A 6 6.77 11.08 -2.93
CA GLY A 6 6.05 11.17 -1.65
C GLY A 6 6.33 10.01 -0.69
N TRP A 7 7.06 8.99 -1.15
CA TRP A 7 7.53 7.90 -0.29
C TRP A 7 8.70 8.41 0.52
N SER A 8 8.41 9.04 1.67
CA SER A 8 9.46 9.36 2.63
C SER A 8 10.07 8.06 3.13
N ALA A 9 11.23 7.70 2.57
CA ALA A 9 11.98 6.53 3.00
C ALA A 9 12.20 6.60 4.53
N GLY A 10 11.57 5.69 5.28
CA GLY A 10 11.53 5.72 6.74
C GLY A 10 10.35 6.49 7.35
N ALA A 11 9.20 6.60 6.67
CA ALA A 11 7.97 7.16 7.22
C ALA A 11 7.54 6.49 8.53
N GLN A 12 7.88 5.20 8.68
CA GLN A 12 7.72 4.42 9.90
C GLN A 12 9.07 3.82 10.34
N PRO A 13 9.31 3.65 11.65
CA PRO A 13 10.55 3.06 12.16
C PRO A 13 10.77 1.65 11.62
N GLU A 14 9.69 0.87 11.45
CA GLU A 14 9.78 -0.46 10.87
C GLU A 14 10.31 -0.47 9.43
N GLU A 15 10.02 0.54 8.61
CA GLU A 15 10.59 0.61 7.25
C GLU A 15 12.10 0.83 7.27
N ARG A 16 12.59 1.57 8.27
CA ARG A 16 14.00 1.93 8.40
C ARG A 16 14.90 0.71 8.64
N GLU A 17 14.32 -0.35 9.18
CA GLU A 17 14.98 -1.63 9.43
C GLU A 17 14.87 -2.59 8.23
N LEU A 18 14.09 -2.25 7.20
CA LEU A 18 13.91 -3.09 6.01
C LEU A 18 15.04 -2.88 4.99
N ALA A 19 15.58 -4.00 4.52
CA ALA A 19 16.47 -4.01 3.38
C ALA A 19 15.69 -3.71 2.09
N ASP A 20 16.36 -3.13 1.09
CA ASP A 20 15.76 -2.79 -0.22
C ASP A 20 15.17 -4.01 -0.98
N ASP A 21 15.63 -5.22 -0.70
CA ASP A 21 15.12 -6.48 -1.28
C ASP A 21 13.91 -7.05 -0.51
N THR A 22 13.48 -6.38 0.56
CA THR A 22 12.39 -6.88 1.40
C THR A 22 11.06 -6.78 0.64
N THR A 23 10.39 -7.92 0.52
CA THR A 23 9.05 -7.97 -0.07
C THR A 23 8.04 -7.35 0.89
N VAL A 24 7.23 -6.44 0.38
CA VAL A 24 6.13 -5.79 1.11
C VAL A 24 4.83 -6.03 0.36
N PHE A 25 3.72 -5.85 1.06
CA PHE A 25 2.39 -6.10 0.53
C PHE A 25 1.63 -4.79 0.38
N LEU A 26 1.07 -4.59 -0.81
CA LEU A 26 0.13 -3.50 -1.10
C LEU A 26 -1.29 -4.05 -0.94
N CYS A 27 -2.06 -3.44 -0.04
CA CYS A 27 -3.48 -3.69 0.13
C CYS A 27 -4.31 -2.96 -0.92
N ASP A 28 -5.56 -3.39 -1.06
CA ASP A 28 -6.59 -2.76 -1.89
C ASP A 28 -6.87 -1.29 -1.50
N GLU A 29 -6.79 -0.96 -0.20
CA GLU A 29 -6.88 0.42 0.31
C GLU A 29 -5.67 1.30 -0.04
N PHE A 30 -4.81 0.87 -0.97
CA PHE A 30 -3.53 1.50 -1.31
C PHE A 30 -2.57 1.65 -0.12
N THR A 31 -2.79 0.90 0.95
CA THR A 31 -1.89 0.87 2.12
C THR A 31 -0.82 -0.19 1.97
N VAL A 32 0.38 0.08 2.46
CA VAL A 32 1.51 -0.84 2.39
C VAL A 32 1.80 -1.41 3.77
N MET A 33 2.00 -2.71 3.84
CA MET A 33 2.30 -3.43 5.08
C MET A 33 3.41 -4.45 4.88
N LEU A 34 4.05 -4.83 5.99
CA LEU A 34 5.16 -5.79 5.95
C LEU A 34 4.69 -7.22 5.70
N SER A 35 3.60 -7.63 6.35
CA SER A 35 3.00 -8.94 6.18
C SER A 35 1.49 -8.83 6.43
N PRO A 36 0.63 -9.50 5.65
CA PRO A 36 -0.80 -9.57 5.93
C PRO A 36 -1.16 -10.63 6.99
N VAL A 37 -0.19 -11.48 7.38
CA VAL A 37 -0.38 -12.61 8.29
C VAL A 37 0.71 -12.67 9.36
N GLY A 38 0.38 -13.21 10.52
CA GLY A 38 1.33 -13.37 11.63
C GLY A 38 1.35 -12.18 12.59
N VAL A 39 2.48 -12.00 13.29
CA VAL A 39 2.65 -10.98 14.34
C VAL A 39 2.82 -9.57 13.79
N ASP A 40 3.25 -9.43 12.54
CA ASP A 40 3.48 -8.16 11.86
C ASP A 40 2.27 -7.69 11.03
N LYS A 41 1.11 -8.36 11.16
CA LYS A 41 -0.10 -8.04 10.38
C LYS A 41 -0.64 -6.63 10.60
N ASP A 42 -0.34 -6.03 11.74
CA ASP A 42 -0.81 -4.68 12.08
C ASP A 42 0.24 -3.61 11.70
N LYS A 43 1.42 -4.02 11.21
CA LYS A 43 2.50 -3.11 10.85
C LYS A 43 2.32 -2.55 9.45
N ARG A 44 1.82 -1.32 9.40
CA ARG A 44 1.70 -0.54 8.17
C ARG A 44 2.96 0.30 7.96
N LEU A 45 3.58 0.17 6.79
CA LEU A 45 4.74 0.95 6.36
C LEU A 45 4.31 2.29 5.74
N PHE A 46 3.17 2.28 5.04
CA PHE A 46 2.62 3.46 4.39
C PHE A 46 1.09 3.41 4.43
N THR A 47 0.45 4.49 4.87
CA THR A 47 -1.00 4.57 5.06
C THR A 47 -1.64 5.76 4.37
N GLU A 48 -0.89 6.50 3.56
CA GLU A 48 -1.38 7.71 2.89
C GLU A 48 -2.02 7.37 1.53
N ASP A 49 -3.35 7.42 1.45
CA ASP A 49 -4.07 7.38 0.18
C ASP A 49 -4.07 8.77 -0.46
N THR A 50 -3.01 9.09 -1.21
CA THR A 50 -2.94 10.33 -2.00
C THR A 50 -3.18 10.02 -3.48
N PRO A 51 -3.76 10.94 -4.26
CA PRO A 51 -3.99 10.72 -5.69
C PRO A 51 -2.67 10.46 -6.46
N GLU A 52 -1.58 11.10 -6.05
CA GLU A 52 -0.24 10.89 -6.62
C GLU A 52 0.28 9.47 -6.33
N TRP A 53 -0.02 8.93 -5.15
CA TRP A 53 0.34 7.56 -4.78
C TRP A 53 -0.47 6.53 -5.57
N ARG A 54 -1.78 6.74 -5.72
CA ARG A 54 -2.64 5.88 -6.54
C ARG A 54 -2.15 5.83 -7.99
N GLU A 55 -1.87 7.00 -8.57
CA GLU A 55 -1.31 7.08 -9.92
C GLU A 55 0.02 6.33 -10.02
N PHE A 56 0.91 6.44 -9.04
CA PHE A 56 2.15 5.67 -9.02
C PHE A 56 1.91 4.16 -8.97
N CYS A 57 0.97 3.70 -8.14
CA CYS A 57 0.61 2.29 -8.03
C CYS A 57 0.06 1.75 -9.36
N GLU A 58 -0.85 2.48 -10.00
CA GLU A 58 -1.49 2.07 -11.25
C GLU A 58 -0.54 2.15 -12.45
N THR A 59 0.27 3.21 -12.53
CA THR A 59 1.13 3.46 -13.70
C THR A 59 2.45 2.73 -13.63
N THR A 60 3.12 2.78 -12.47
CA THR A 60 4.49 2.28 -12.26
C THR A 60 4.49 0.87 -11.72
N LEU A 61 3.71 0.59 -10.67
CA LEU A 61 3.60 -0.77 -10.13
C LEU A 61 2.67 -1.66 -10.97
N LYS A 62 1.90 -1.06 -11.89
CA LYS A 62 0.83 -1.75 -12.66
C LYS A 62 -0.15 -2.46 -11.74
N PHE A 63 -0.31 -1.96 -10.52
CA PHE A 63 -1.29 -2.44 -9.57
C PHE A 63 -2.65 -1.91 -9.99
N SER A 64 -3.56 -2.81 -10.32
CA SER A 64 -4.92 -2.46 -10.72
C SER A 64 -5.87 -3.39 -9.99
N ILE A 65 -6.88 -2.82 -9.34
CA ILE A 65 -7.94 -3.62 -8.73
C ILE A 65 -8.80 -4.15 -9.88
N PRO A 66 -8.99 -5.48 -10.01
CA PRO A 66 -9.86 -6.03 -11.03
C PRO A 66 -11.26 -5.42 -10.92
N ASP A 67 -11.85 -5.06 -12.06
CA ASP A 67 -13.20 -4.49 -12.15
C ASP A 67 -14.25 -5.35 -11.41
N ASP A 68 -14.04 -6.67 -11.40
CA ASP A 68 -14.88 -7.66 -10.71
C ASP A 68 -14.89 -7.48 -9.17
N LEU A 69 -13.81 -6.94 -8.61
CA LEU A 69 -13.68 -6.64 -7.18
C LEU A 69 -14.05 -5.18 -6.85
N ALA A 70 -14.21 -4.29 -7.84
CA ALA A 70 -14.59 -2.90 -7.61
C ALA A 70 -15.97 -2.80 -6.95
N PHE A 71 -16.90 -3.68 -7.32
CA PHE A 71 -18.25 -3.74 -6.73
C PHE A 71 -18.26 -3.99 -5.22
N ALA A 72 -17.29 -4.74 -4.68
CA ALA A 72 -17.19 -5.01 -3.25
C ALA A 72 -16.89 -3.75 -2.41
N TYR A 73 -16.24 -2.74 -3.01
CA TYR A 73 -15.90 -1.48 -2.35
C TYR A 73 -17.00 -0.42 -2.49
N VAL A 74 -17.82 -0.47 -3.54
CA VAL A 74 -18.95 0.46 -3.74
C VAL A 74 -20.08 0.21 -2.73
N GLU A 75 -20.22 -1.01 -2.21
CA GLU A 75 -21.27 -1.37 -1.24
C GLU A 75 -20.89 -1.05 0.23
N SER A 76 -19.67 -0.57 0.48
CA SER A 76 -19.14 -0.32 1.83
C SER A 76 -19.30 1.13 2.35
N GLU A 77 -20.07 1.98 1.68
CA GLU A 77 -20.52 3.28 2.23
C GLU A 77 -21.86 3.09 2.97
N PRO A 78 -21.89 2.85 4.30
CA PRO A 78 -23.13 2.99 5.05
C PRO A 78 -23.47 4.49 5.14
N SER A 79 -24.70 4.82 4.75
CA SER A 79 -25.34 6.14 4.92
C SER A 79 -25.48 6.56 6.38
#